data_AF-A0A942FIP6-F1
#
_entry.id   AF-A0A942FIP6-F1
#
_cell.length_a   1.000
_cell.length_b   1.000
_cell.length_c   1.000
_cell.angle_alpha   90.00
_cell.angle_beta   90.00
_cell.angle_gamma   90.00
#
_symmetry.space_group_name_H-M   'P 1'
#
loop_
_entity.id
_entity.type
_entity.pdbx_description
1 polymer ?
#
loop_
_entity_poly.entity_id
_entity_poly.type
_entity_poly.pdbx_seq_one_letter_code
_entity_poly.pdbx_strand_id
1 'polypeptide(L)' 'MPSLFILVSGKKFMWDGVEYPIKEQALENMEKYKNDGFEVELLEEGGKSYLYTRRVVKEVVIENP' A
#
# COMPACT_ATOMS: atom_id res chain seq x y z
N MET A 1 -3.13 13.23 12.11
CA MET A 1 -2.83 11.78 12.17
C MET A 1 -3.69 11.14 11.09
N PRO A 2 -3.08 10.41 10.14
CA PRO A 2 -3.83 9.74 9.07
C PRO A 2 -4.71 8.63 9.65
N SER A 3 -5.69 8.19 8.86
CA SER A 3 -6.47 7.00 9.21
C SER A 3 -5.58 5.76 9.22
N LEU A 4 -5.84 4.81 10.12
CA LEU A 4 -5.07 3.55 10.17
C LEU A 4 -5.32 2.66 8.93
N PHE A 5 -6.46 2.84 8.28
CA PHE A 5 -6.82 2.13 7.06
C PHE A 5 -7.74 2.98 6.19
N ILE A 6 -7.78 2.63 4.90
CA ILE A 6 -8.77 3.14 3.95
C ILE A 6 -9.49 1.98 3.28
N LEU A 7 -10.71 2.26 2.80
CA LEU A 7 -11.49 1.34 1.99
C LEU A 7 -11.51 1.86 0.56
N VAL A 8 -10.92 1.11 -0.36
CA VAL A 8 -10.89 1.43 -1.80
C VAL A 8 -11.57 0.29 -2.53
N SER A 9 -12.67 0.58 -3.22
CA SER A 9 -13.46 -0.41 -3.97
C SER A 9 -13.83 -1.65 -3.14
N GLY A 10 -14.20 -1.45 -1.87
CA GLY A 10 -14.55 -2.53 -0.93
C GLY A 10 -13.35 -3.31 -0.37
N LYS A 11 -12.12 -3.01 -0.79
CA LYS A 11 -10.89 -3.61 -0.24
C LYS A 11 -10.31 -2.71 0.86
N LYS A 12 -9.85 -3.33 1.94
CA LYS A 12 -9.15 -2.65 3.04
C LYS A 12 -7.65 -2.57 2.77
N PHE A 13 -7.10 -1.37 2.87
CA PHE A 13 -5.67 -1.09 2.79
C PHE A 13 -5.20 -0.50 4.12
N MET A 14 -4.05 -0.95 4.60
CA MET A 14 -3.49 -0.55 5.89
C MET A 14 -2.39 0.47 5.67
N TRP A 15 -2.37 1.53 6.48
CA TRP A 15 -1.25 2.47 6.47
C TRP A 15 0.04 1.74 6.87
N ASP A 16 1.13 2.02 6.16
CA ASP A 16 2.46 1.48 6.44
C ASP A 16 3.11 2.05 7.71
N GLY A 17 2.52 3.09 8.31
CA GLY A 17 3.01 3.76 9.51
C GLY A 17 4.07 4.83 9.24
N VAL A 18 4.34 5.14 7.96
CA VAL A 18 5.33 6.14 7.55
C VAL A 18 4.63 7.38 7.02
N GLU A 19 5.06 8.54 7.50
CA GLU A 19 4.69 9.82 6.93
C GLU A 19 5.80 10.30 6.00
N TYR A 20 5.51 10.45 4.72
CA TYR A 20 6.49 10.89 3.73
C TYR A 20 6.34 12.41 3.50
N PRO A 21 7.32 13.24 3.89
CA PRO A 21 7.25 14.69 3.66
C PRO A 21 7.46 15.07 2.18
N ILE A 22 8.03 14.15 1.41
CA ILE A 22 8.47 14.33 0.03
C ILE A 22 7.82 13.21 -0.79
N LYS A 23 7.06 13.57 -1.82
CA LYS A 23 6.27 12.64 -2.63
C LYS A 23 7.14 11.59 -3.29
N GLU A 24 8.33 11.96 -3.73
CA GLU A 24 9.29 11.08 -4.40
C GLU A 24 9.69 9.89 -3.51
N GLN A 25 9.81 10.10 -2.19
CA GLN A 25 10.11 9.02 -1.25
C GLN A 25 8.93 8.03 -1.11
N ALA A 26 7.69 8.55 -1.13
CA ALA A 26 6.50 7.71 -1.13
C ALA A 26 6.42 6.89 -2.42
N LEU A 27 6.74 7.48 -3.58
CA LEU A 27 6.74 6.77 -4.86
C LEU A 27 7.78 5.65 -4.91
N GLU A 28 9.00 5.88 -4.41
CA GLU A 28 10.03 4.83 -4.36
C GLU A 28 9.59 3.63 -3.50
N ASN A 29 8.99 3.89 -2.34
CA ASN A 29 8.48 2.83 -1.46
C ASN A 29 7.23 2.15 -2.03
N MET A 30 6.38 2.89 -2.73
CA MET A 30 5.23 2.34 -3.45
C MET A 30 5.67 1.28 -4.47
N GLU A 31 6.72 1.55 -5.24
CA GLU A 31 7.26 0.59 -6.22
C GLU A 31 7.87 -0.66 -5.54
N LYS A 32 8.55 -0.49 -4.40
CA LYS A 32 9.03 -1.65 -3.60
C LYS A 32 7.88 -2.55 -3.16
N TYR A 33 6.82 -1.97 -2.58
CA TYR A 33 5.65 -2.74 -2.17
C TYR A 33 4.96 -3.45 -3.35
N LYS A 34 4.83 -2.79 -4.51
CA LYS A 34 4.28 -3.44 -5.71
C LYS A 34 5.13 -4.64 -6.15
N ASN A 35 6.46 -4.51 -6.12
CA ASN A 35 7.37 -5.61 -6.45
C ASN A 35 7.25 -6.77 -5.45
N ASP A 36 6.97 -6.47 -4.18
CA ASP A 36 6.74 -7.46 -3.13
C ASP A 36 5.33 -8.09 -3.19
N GLY A 37 4.51 -7.74 -4.19
CA GLY A 37 3.18 -8.30 -4.41
C GLY A 37 2.06 -7.65 -3.60
N PHE A 38 2.25 -6.39 -3.19
CA PHE A 38 1.20 -5.59 -2.55
C PHE A 38 0.48 -4.70 -3.58
N GLU A 39 -0.83 -4.54 -3.41
CA GLU A 39 -1.54 -3.36 -3.94
C GLU A 39 -1.24 -2.18 -3.01
N VAL A 40 -1.04 -0.99 -3.59
CA VAL A 40 -0.67 0.21 -2.84
C VAL A 40 -1.48 1.40 -3.30
N GLU A 41 -2.02 2.15 -2.34
CA GLU A 41 -2.75 3.40 -2.54
C GLU A 41 -1.97 4.55 -1.89
N LEU A 42 -1.81 5.65 -2.63
CA LEU A 42 -1.15 6.87 -2.17
C LEU A 42 -2.21 7.88 -1.76
N LEU A 43 -2.14 8.38 -0.53
CA LEU A 43 -2.97 9.48 -0.06
C LEU A 43 -2.09 10.69 0.26
N GLU A 44 -2.50 11.87 -0.19
CA GLU A 44 -1.86 13.14 0.14
C GLU A 44 -2.75 13.94 1.09
N GLU A 45 -2.27 14.22 2.30
CA GLU A 45 -3.01 14.97 3.31
C GLU A 45 -2.06 15.87 4.11
N GLY A 46 -2.41 17.16 4.26
CA GLY A 46 -1.62 18.11 5.05
C GLY A 46 -0.20 18.33 4.52
N GLY A 47 0.01 18.20 3.19
CA GLY A 47 1.32 18.36 2.56
C GLY A 47 2.27 17.16 2.77
N LYS A 48 1.76 16.04 3.28
CA LYS A 48 2.50 14.78 3.41
C LYS A 48 1.83 13.71 2.57
N SER A 49 2.61 12.70 2.21
CA SER A 49 2.14 11.49 1.52
C SER A 49 2.13 10.31 2.48
N TYR A 50 1.13 9.44 2.31
CA TYR A 50 0.94 8.23 3.11
C TYR A 50 0.67 7.06 2.16
N LEU A 51 1.31 5.91 2.41
CA LEU A 51 1.09 4.71 1.63
C LEU A 51 0.19 3.75 2.39
N TYR A 52 -0.84 3.26 1.72
CA TYR A 52 -1.73 2.25 2.23
C TYR A 52 -1.53 0.98 1.42
N THR A 53 -1.09 -0.09 2.07
CA THR A 53 -0.71 -1.35 1.42
C THR A 53 -1.71 -2.45 1.71
N ARG A 54 -1.82 -3.40 0.78
CA ARG A 54 -2.61 -4.61 0.92
C ARG A 54 -1.90 -5.77 0.22
N ARG A 55 -1.61 -6.84 0.94
CA ARG A 55 -0.99 -8.03 0.34
C ARG A 55 -1.99 -8.74 -0.57
N VAL A 56 -1.60 -9.00 -1.81
CA VAL A 56 -2.37 -9.87 -2.71
C VAL A 56 -1.86 -11.29 -2.54
N VAL A 57 -2.70 -12.16 -1.98
CA VAL A 57 -2.40 -13.60 -2.01
C VAL A 57 -2.57 -14.03 -3.47
N LYS A 58 -1.46 -14.23 -4.18
CA LYS A 58 -1.51 -14.98 -5.44
C LYS A 58 -1.96 -16.39 -5.07
N GLU A 59 -3.08 -16.84 -5.63
CA GLU A 59 -3.48 -18.23 -5.54
C GLU A 59 -2.32 -19.10 -6.03
N VAL A 60 -1.73 -19.86 -5.12
CA VAL A 60 -0.79 -20.91 -5.51
C VAL A 60 -1.65 -22.01 -6.10
N VAL A 61 -1.56 -22.23 -7.40
CA VAL A 61 -2.13 -23.42 -8.04
C VAL A 61 -1.39 -24.62 -7.45
N ILE A 62 -2.03 -25.33 -6.53
CA ILE A 62 -1.52 -26.59 -6.02
C ILE A 62 -1.89 -27.65 -7.06
N GLU A 63 -0.96 -27.96 -7.97
CA GLU A 63 -1.08 -29.17 -8.78
C GLU A 63 -0.81 -30.36 -7.86
N ASN A 64 -1.86 -31.08 -7.48
CA ASN A 64 -1.75 -32.35 -6.77
C ASN A 64 -1.28 -33.44 -7.75
N PRO A 65 -0.26 -34.26 -7.40
CA PRO A 65 0.20 -35.39 -8.22
C PRO A 65 -0.79 -36.56 -8.28
#